data_AF-A0A536T4C4-F1
#
_entry.id   AF-A0A536T4C4-F1
#
_cell.length_a   1.000
_cell.length_b   1.000
_cell.length_c   1.000
_cell.angle_alpha   90.00
_cell.angle_beta   90.00
_cell.angle_gamma   90.00
#
_symmetry.space_group_name_H-M   'P 1'
#
loop_
_entity.id
_entity.type
_entity.pdbx_description
1 polymer ?
#
loop_
_entity_poly.entity_id
_entity_poly.type
_entity_poly.pdbx_seq_one_letter_code
_entity_poly.pdbx_strand_id
1 'polypeptide(L)'
;MTPPRDPARSGKYCRSRLAFPLDYFTFWRIAGATVGTFSVAAWKRSVPARTAASGPSHRQHSAYPAGSIGDFPVTEIEPHLPSRALVASFLFTDLVGYSKGTAAEQYAAKATLSAILRSNLAALRDLDYRIKDTGDGALIAFTSSPEHALYMALAIAEDFGRAAGEAGFPSNSLRTGLHVGSVKESIDLEARPNFVGDGINATKRIMDFAAPGQITASRAFFDAVASLDSAYADLFRHVGAPDDKHGRAHELYAVSPSP
;
A
#
# COMPACT_ATOMS: atom_id res chain seq x y z
N MET A 1 24.42 62.18 -5.99
CA MET A 1 23.54 62.74 -4.95
C MET A 1 22.19 63.05 -5.57
N THR A 2 21.33 62.03 -5.65
CA THR A 2 19.84 62.00 -5.74
C THR A 2 19.46 60.56 -6.10
N PRO A 3 18.51 59.91 -5.38
CA PRO A 3 18.20 58.49 -5.59
C PRO A 3 17.00 58.31 -6.54
N PRO A 4 16.86 57.17 -7.22
CA PRO A 4 15.57 56.76 -7.77
C PRO A 4 14.86 55.76 -6.86
N ARG A 5 13.53 55.88 -6.91
CA ARG A 5 12.50 55.32 -6.02
C ARG A 5 12.20 53.85 -6.30
N ASP A 6 11.82 53.17 -5.24
CA ASP A 6 11.04 51.92 -5.23
C ASP A 6 9.64 52.14 -5.88
N PRO A 7 9.10 51.16 -6.62
CA PRO A 7 7.81 50.63 -6.18
C PRO A 7 7.67 49.10 -6.30
N ALA A 8 7.08 48.55 -5.25
CA ALA A 8 6.65 47.17 -5.06
C ALA A 8 5.69 46.58 -6.11
N ARG A 9 5.91 45.29 -6.43
CA ARG A 9 4.99 44.16 -6.77
C ARG A 9 5.71 43.27 -7.80
N SER A 10 5.72 41.95 -7.76
CA SER A 10 5.03 40.93 -6.99
C SER A 10 5.72 39.61 -7.31
N GLY A 11 6.05 38.80 -6.30
CA GLY A 11 6.65 37.49 -6.53
C GLY A 11 7.19 36.88 -5.24
N LYS A 12 6.37 36.92 -4.18
CA LYS A 12 6.66 36.16 -2.96
C LYS A 12 6.60 34.67 -3.34
N TYR A 13 7.74 34.06 -3.63
CA TYR A 13 7.90 32.63 -3.43
C TYR A 13 7.73 32.40 -1.93
N CYS A 14 6.49 32.12 -1.53
CA CYS A 14 6.18 31.60 -0.22
C CYS A 14 6.82 30.22 -0.16
N ARG A 15 8.07 30.16 0.29
CA ARG A 15 8.61 28.95 0.92
C ARG A 15 7.77 28.76 2.17
N SER A 16 6.63 28.07 2.04
CA SER A 16 5.98 27.45 3.17
C SER A 16 6.94 26.39 3.69
N ARG A 17 7.81 26.79 4.60
CA ARG A 17 8.35 25.90 5.62
C ARG A 17 7.13 25.33 6.34
N LEU A 18 6.64 24.19 5.88
CA LEU A 18 5.98 23.26 6.79
C LEU A 18 7.06 22.91 7.80
N ALA A 19 7.01 23.58 8.95
CA ALA A 19 7.64 23.08 10.15
C ALA A 19 6.96 21.73 10.42
N PHE A 20 7.64 20.64 10.06
CA PHE A 20 7.33 19.31 10.54
C PHE A 20 8.19 19.11 11.79
N PRO A 21 7.67 19.35 13.01
CA PRO A 21 8.43 19.06 14.21
C PRO A 21 8.39 17.55 14.49
N LEU A 22 9.33 17.15 15.33
CA LEU A 22 9.62 15.85 15.96
C LEU A 22 8.44 15.07 16.60
N ASP A 23 7.20 15.19 16.11
CA ASP A 23 6.01 14.69 16.82
C ASP A 23 5.10 13.77 15.99
N TYR A 24 5.52 13.30 14.81
CA TYR A 24 4.66 12.36 14.05
C TYR A 24 4.47 11.03 14.79
N PHE A 25 5.49 10.54 15.51
CA PHE A 25 5.42 9.34 16.35
C PHE A 25 4.56 9.55 17.62
N THR A 26 4.64 10.74 18.22
CA THR A 26 3.81 11.15 19.38
C THR A 26 2.35 11.36 18.97
N PHE A 27 2.10 11.99 17.82
CA PHE A 27 0.77 12.16 17.24
C PHE A 27 0.12 10.80 16.96
N TRP A 28 0.91 9.83 16.50
CA TRP A 28 0.47 8.45 16.32
C TRP A 28 0.19 7.72 17.65
N ARG A 29 1.03 7.90 18.69
CA ARG A 29 0.75 7.37 20.05
C ARG A 29 -0.51 7.98 20.68
N ILE A 30 -0.80 9.26 20.43
CA ILE A 30 -1.95 9.98 21.01
C ILE A 30 -3.25 9.66 20.25
N ALA A 31 -3.19 9.35 18.96
CA ALA A 31 -4.37 8.99 18.16
C ALA A 31 -4.94 7.59 18.48
N GLY A 32 -4.25 6.77 19.27
CA GLY A 32 -4.71 5.48 19.80
C GLY A 32 -5.74 5.64 20.94
N ALA A 33 -6.92 6.17 20.63
CA ALA A 33 -8.04 6.23 21.57
C ALA A 33 -8.90 4.95 21.47
N THR A 34 -8.85 4.13 22.53
CA THR A 34 -9.85 3.17 23.05
C THR A 34 -10.68 2.36 22.05
N VAL A 35 -10.48 1.03 22.11
CA VAL A 35 -11.39 0.01 21.54
C VAL A 35 -12.81 0.23 22.07
N GLY A 36 -13.64 0.87 21.25
CA GLY A 36 -15.08 1.00 21.46
C GLY A 36 -15.82 0.05 20.54
N THR A 37 -16.52 -0.91 21.12
CA THR A 37 -17.47 -1.80 20.45
C THR A 37 -18.43 -1.04 19.54
N PHE A 38 -18.43 -1.32 18.23
CA PHE A 38 -19.45 -0.82 17.32
C PHE A 38 -20.33 -1.93 16.76
N SER A 39 -21.63 -1.78 17.02
CA SER A 39 -22.73 -2.66 16.65
C SER A 39 -23.07 -2.56 15.16
N VAL A 40 -23.37 -3.71 14.56
CA VAL A 40 -23.72 -3.92 13.15
C VAL A 40 -25.16 -3.49 12.89
N ALA A 41 -25.45 -2.19 12.79
CA ALA A 41 -26.77 -1.72 12.36
C ALA A 41 -26.78 -0.26 11.89
N ALA A 42 -26.19 0.05 10.73
CA ALA A 42 -26.59 1.20 9.90
C ALA A 42 -25.76 1.30 8.62
N TRP A 43 -26.12 0.56 7.57
CA TRP A 43 -25.89 1.06 6.21
C TRP A 43 -26.94 0.51 5.26
N LYS A 44 -28.05 1.24 5.11
CA LYS A 44 -28.99 1.09 3.99
C LYS A 44 -29.27 2.47 3.41
N ARG A 45 -29.37 2.48 2.07
CA ARG A 45 -29.74 3.58 1.14
C ARG A 45 -28.53 4.43 0.73
N SER A 46 -28.30 4.74 -0.55
CA SER A 46 -29.26 5.05 -1.62
C SER A 46 -28.65 4.83 -3.02
N VAL A 47 -29.39 4.23 -3.95
CA VAL A 47 -29.12 4.24 -5.40
C VAL A 47 -30.27 5.00 -6.07
N PRO A 48 -30.02 6.00 -6.94
CA PRO A 48 -31.08 6.56 -7.77
C PRO A 48 -31.22 5.78 -9.08
N ALA A 49 -32.45 5.32 -9.34
CA ALA A 49 -32.87 4.72 -10.59
C ALA A 49 -32.91 5.76 -11.72
N ARG A 50 -32.49 5.37 -12.94
CA ARG A 50 -32.85 6.09 -14.18
C ARG A 50 -33.80 5.26 -15.01
N THR A 51 -34.88 5.94 -15.38
CA THR A 51 -36.04 5.54 -16.15
C THR A 51 -35.70 5.30 -17.61
N ALA A 52 -36.28 4.23 -18.16
CA ALA A 52 -36.31 3.95 -19.58
C ALA A 52 -37.31 4.89 -20.29
N ALA A 53 -36.96 5.33 -21.51
CA ALA A 53 -37.89 5.97 -22.43
C ALA A 53 -37.74 5.34 -23.82
N SER A 54 -38.86 4.88 -24.35
CA SER A 54 -39.09 4.27 -25.66
C SER A 54 -39.45 5.32 -26.72
N GLY A 55 -39.03 5.12 -27.98
CA GLY A 55 -39.52 5.88 -29.14
C GLY A 55 -38.86 5.42 -30.46
N PRO A 56 -39.49 5.60 -31.64
CA PRO A 56 -39.88 4.48 -32.49
C PRO A 56 -39.10 4.29 -33.81
N SER A 57 -39.52 3.22 -34.51
CA SER A 57 -39.09 2.64 -35.78
C SER A 57 -38.97 3.59 -36.99
N HIS A 58 -37.96 3.33 -37.83
CA HIS A 58 -38.08 3.53 -39.28
C HIS A 58 -37.44 2.36 -40.04
N ARG A 59 -38.23 1.77 -40.95
CA ARG A 59 -37.87 0.69 -41.88
C ARG A 59 -37.61 1.33 -43.24
N GLN A 60 -36.51 0.97 -43.92
CA GLN A 60 -36.40 1.02 -45.38
C GLN A 60 -35.55 -0.13 -45.90
N HIS A 61 -36.03 -0.78 -46.97
CA HIS A 61 -35.38 -1.83 -47.74
C HIS A 61 -34.41 -1.25 -48.79
N SER A 62 -33.33 -1.95 -49.16
CA SER A 62 -32.94 -2.19 -50.58
C SER A 62 -31.75 -3.16 -50.67
N ALA A 63 -31.56 -3.76 -51.85
CA ALA A 63 -30.95 -5.07 -52.13
C ALA A 63 -29.42 -5.10 -52.45
N TYR A 64 -28.87 -6.32 -52.33
CA TYR A 64 -27.59 -6.99 -52.67
C TYR A 64 -26.79 -6.49 -53.92
N PRO A 65 -25.44 -6.72 -54.05
CA PRO A 65 -24.85 -8.06 -54.26
C PRO A 65 -23.44 -8.36 -53.68
N ALA A 66 -23.04 -9.62 -53.88
CA ALA A 66 -21.82 -10.28 -53.44
C ALA A 66 -20.54 -9.88 -54.19
N GLY A 67 -19.40 -10.00 -53.49
CA GLY A 67 -18.09 -10.30 -54.08
C GLY A 67 -17.01 -9.23 -53.93
N SER A 68 -16.07 -9.44 -52.99
CA SER A 68 -14.63 -9.43 -53.28
C SER A 68 -13.82 -9.85 -52.06
N ILE A 69 -12.74 -10.55 -52.34
CA ILE A 69 -11.79 -11.18 -51.42
C ILE A 69 -10.84 -10.12 -50.89
N GLY A 70 -10.54 -10.18 -49.60
CA GLY A 70 -9.31 -9.66 -49.01
C GLY A 70 -9.41 -8.25 -48.45
N ASP A 71 -9.81 -8.16 -47.19
CA ASP A 71 -9.23 -7.25 -46.19
C ASP A 71 -9.75 -7.70 -44.82
N PHE A 72 -8.99 -8.54 -44.14
CA PHE A 72 -9.22 -8.75 -42.71
C PHE A 72 -8.79 -7.44 -42.02
N PRO A 73 -9.67 -6.73 -41.31
CA PRO A 73 -9.23 -5.64 -40.48
C PRO A 73 -8.23 -6.23 -39.48
N VAL A 74 -6.98 -5.75 -39.57
CA VAL A 74 -6.00 -5.90 -38.50
C VAL A 74 -6.76 -5.53 -37.24
N THR A 75 -6.95 -6.50 -36.34
CA THR A 75 -7.60 -6.23 -35.07
C THR A 75 -6.79 -5.11 -34.44
N GLU A 76 -7.39 -3.93 -34.41
CA GLU A 76 -6.83 -2.75 -33.77
C GLU A 76 -6.43 -3.24 -32.38
N ILE A 77 -5.12 -3.29 -32.13
CA ILE A 77 -4.59 -3.61 -30.81
C ILE A 77 -5.21 -2.53 -29.95
N GLU A 78 -6.25 -2.88 -29.19
CA GLU A 78 -6.87 -1.96 -28.24
C GLU A 78 -5.72 -1.28 -27.52
N PRO A 79 -5.63 0.06 -27.55
CA PRO A 79 -4.49 0.74 -26.97
C PRO A 79 -4.45 0.29 -25.52
N HIS A 80 -3.45 -0.55 -25.19
CA HIS A 80 -3.16 -0.90 -23.82
C HIS A 80 -3.04 0.44 -23.11
N LEU A 81 -4.03 0.77 -22.27
CA LEU A 81 -4.04 2.02 -21.53
C LEU A 81 -2.62 2.19 -20.96
N PRO A 82 -1.92 3.31 -21.23
CA PRO A 82 -0.49 3.40 -20.94
C PRO A 82 -0.25 3.05 -19.47
N SER A 83 0.29 1.86 -19.23
CA SER A 83 0.55 1.36 -17.89
C SER A 83 1.71 2.17 -17.32
N ARG A 84 1.37 3.16 -16.49
CA ARG A 84 2.35 4.09 -15.92
C ARG A 84 3.29 3.31 -15.00
N ALA A 85 4.58 3.32 -15.32
CA ALA A 85 5.61 2.80 -14.43
C ALA A 85 5.88 3.82 -13.32
N LEU A 86 5.98 3.33 -12.08
CA LEU A 86 6.24 4.13 -10.89
C LEU A 86 7.09 3.36 -9.90
N VAL A 87 7.71 4.09 -8.97
CA VAL A 87 8.36 3.53 -7.79
C VAL A 87 7.40 3.65 -6.62
N ALA A 88 7.25 2.57 -5.85
CA ALA A 88 6.44 2.56 -4.65
C ALA A 88 7.22 1.94 -3.49
N SER A 89 6.79 2.31 -2.29
CA SER A 89 7.26 1.74 -1.03
C SER A 89 6.26 0.70 -0.57
N PHE A 90 6.74 -0.52 -0.38
CA PHE A 90 5.93 -1.68 -0.06
C PHE A 90 6.13 -2.12 1.39
N LEU A 91 5.02 -2.51 2.00
CA LEU A 91 4.95 -3.26 3.24
C LEU A 91 4.24 -4.58 2.91
N PHE A 92 4.90 -5.69 3.18
CA PHE A 92 4.26 -7.01 3.14
C PHE A 92 4.27 -7.58 4.56
N THR A 93 3.10 -7.98 5.06
CA THR A 93 2.97 -8.64 6.35
C THR A 93 2.25 -9.98 6.23
N ASP A 94 2.62 -10.94 7.07
CA ASP A 94 2.10 -12.30 7.03
C ASP A 94 2.08 -12.95 8.43
N LEU A 95 1.12 -13.84 8.67
CA LEU A 95 0.96 -14.59 9.92
C LEU A 95 1.72 -15.91 9.86
N VAL A 96 2.78 -16.03 10.65
CA VAL A 96 3.58 -17.25 10.74
C VAL A 96 2.79 -18.36 11.44
N GLY A 97 2.75 -19.53 10.80
CA GLY A 97 2.08 -20.70 11.35
C GLY A 97 0.56 -20.67 11.24
N TYR A 98 0.00 -19.70 10.52
CA TYR A 98 -1.44 -19.56 10.26
C TYR A 98 -2.11 -20.89 9.89
N SER A 99 -1.55 -21.61 8.93
CA SER A 99 -2.13 -22.87 8.41
C SER A 99 -2.12 -24.05 9.39
N LYS A 100 -1.45 -23.95 10.55
CA LYS A 100 -1.35 -25.04 11.54
C LYS A 100 -2.49 -25.03 12.56
N GLY A 101 -3.20 -23.91 12.70
CA GLY A 101 -4.31 -23.77 13.65
C GLY A 101 -5.62 -24.39 13.12
N THR A 102 -6.59 -24.52 14.01
CA THR A 102 -7.97 -24.87 13.66
C THR A 102 -8.60 -23.78 12.77
N ALA A 103 -9.70 -24.09 12.09
CA ALA A 103 -10.41 -23.10 11.28
C ALA A 103 -10.89 -21.88 12.11
N ALA A 104 -11.32 -22.11 13.36
CA ALA A 104 -11.72 -21.04 14.28
C ALA A 104 -10.53 -20.15 14.65
N GLU A 105 -9.37 -20.76 14.90
CA GLU A 105 -8.13 -20.04 15.18
C GLU A 105 -7.69 -19.21 13.96
N GLN A 106 -7.62 -19.82 12.78
CA GLN A 106 -7.29 -19.12 11.54
C GLN A 106 -8.23 -17.92 11.28
N TYR A 107 -9.52 -18.08 11.56
CA TYR A 107 -10.48 -16.99 11.43
C TYR A 107 -10.20 -15.87 12.43
N ALA A 108 -9.97 -16.19 13.71
CA ALA A 108 -9.66 -15.22 14.74
C ALA A 108 -8.38 -14.42 14.45
N ALA A 109 -7.29 -15.11 14.06
CA ALA A 109 -6.03 -14.47 13.71
C ALA A 109 -6.18 -13.49 12.54
N LYS A 110 -6.88 -13.93 11.46
CA LYS A 110 -7.16 -13.08 10.30
C LYS A 110 -8.03 -11.88 10.69
N ALA A 111 -9.06 -12.08 11.50
CA ALA A 111 -9.95 -11.02 11.94
C ALA A 111 -9.19 -9.95 12.74
N THR A 112 -8.32 -10.38 13.65
CA THR A 112 -7.45 -9.48 14.44
C THR A 112 -6.52 -8.67 13.55
N LEU A 113 -5.78 -9.31 12.64
CA LEU A 113 -4.91 -8.60 11.71
C LEU A 113 -5.71 -7.63 10.82
N SER A 114 -6.86 -8.04 10.31
CA SER A 114 -7.72 -7.20 9.48
C SER A 114 -8.24 -5.97 10.23
N ALA A 115 -8.58 -6.11 11.52
CA ALA A 115 -9.03 -5.01 12.36
C ALA A 115 -7.91 -3.98 12.59
N ILE A 116 -6.70 -4.46 12.91
CA ILE A 116 -5.51 -3.62 13.09
C ILE A 116 -5.17 -2.87 11.79
N LEU A 117 -5.10 -3.58 10.66
CA LEU A 117 -4.82 -2.98 9.36
C LEU A 117 -5.85 -1.90 9.00
N ARG A 118 -7.15 -2.16 9.21
CA ARG A 118 -8.21 -1.17 8.95
C ARG A 118 -8.07 0.06 9.84
N SER A 119 -7.81 -0.11 11.13
CA SER A 119 -7.67 1.01 12.06
C SER A 119 -6.50 1.91 11.66
N ASN A 120 -5.37 1.29 11.32
CA ASN A 120 -4.15 2.02 10.99
C ASN A 120 -4.24 2.69 9.62
N LEU A 121 -4.90 2.05 8.63
CA LEU A 121 -5.17 2.66 7.34
C LEU A 121 -6.19 3.81 7.40
N ALA A 122 -7.10 3.82 8.36
CA ALA A 122 -8.04 4.93 8.53
C ALA A 122 -7.34 6.26 8.85
N ALA A 123 -6.20 6.21 9.52
CA ALA A 123 -5.32 7.37 9.76
C ALA A 123 -4.58 7.83 8.49
N LEU A 124 -4.51 6.98 7.47
CA LEU A 124 -3.80 7.20 6.19
C LEU A 124 -4.74 7.35 5.00
N ARG A 125 -6.06 7.52 5.22
CA ARG A 125 -7.11 7.54 4.17
C ARG A 125 -6.89 8.58 3.07
N ASP A 126 -6.19 9.67 3.38
CA ASP A 126 -5.93 10.78 2.47
C ASP A 126 -4.64 10.56 1.65
N LEU A 127 -3.93 9.46 1.89
CA LEU A 127 -2.73 9.06 1.17
C LEU A 127 -3.03 8.16 -0.02
N ASP A 128 -2.17 8.23 -1.02
CA ASP A 128 -2.23 7.37 -2.19
C ASP A 128 -1.58 6.01 -1.89
N TYR A 129 -2.40 5.04 -1.46
CA TYR A 129 -1.96 3.66 -1.21
C TYR A 129 -2.85 2.62 -1.88
N ARG A 130 -2.28 1.43 -2.15
CA ARG A 130 -2.97 0.24 -2.71
C ARG A 130 -2.81 -0.90 -1.73
N ILE A 131 -3.86 -1.67 -1.49
CA ILE A 131 -3.84 -2.84 -0.61
C ILE A 131 -4.26 -4.09 -1.38
N LYS A 132 -3.58 -5.19 -1.08
CA LYS A 132 -3.93 -6.53 -1.54
C LYS A 132 -3.93 -7.49 -0.36
N ASP A 133 -5.10 -8.08 -0.06
CA ASP A 133 -5.25 -9.18 0.90
C ASP A 133 -4.61 -10.45 0.31
N THR A 134 -3.79 -11.15 1.10
CA THR A 134 -3.13 -12.40 0.68
C THR A 134 -3.74 -13.64 1.34
N GLY A 135 -4.74 -13.46 2.21
CA GLY A 135 -5.38 -14.51 3.00
C GLY A 135 -4.96 -14.44 4.46
N ASP A 136 -3.69 -14.72 4.71
CA ASP A 136 -2.98 -14.74 5.99
C ASP A 136 -2.19 -13.45 6.28
N GLY A 137 -2.26 -12.49 5.37
CA GLY A 137 -1.44 -11.30 5.38
C GLY A 137 -1.99 -10.20 4.49
N ALA A 138 -1.17 -9.17 4.28
CA ALA A 138 -1.48 -8.08 3.38
C ALA A 138 -0.22 -7.49 2.75
N LEU A 139 -0.37 -7.03 1.52
CA LEU A 139 0.57 -6.16 0.84
C LEU A 139 -0.04 -4.76 0.76
N ILE A 140 0.72 -3.75 1.19
CA ILE A 140 0.37 -2.35 1.08
C ILE A 140 1.47 -1.64 0.30
N ALA A 141 1.08 -0.82 -0.66
CA ALA A 141 2.00 -0.05 -1.50
C ALA A 141 1.67 1.44 -1.40
N PHE A 142 2.65 2.26 -1.03
CA PHE A 142 2.57 3.71 -0.93
C PHE A 142 3.37 4.37 -2.06
N THR A 143 2.78 5.34 -2.74
CA THR A 143 3.43 6.07 -3.84
C THR A 143 4.03 7.41 -3.41
N SER A 144 3.70 7.89 -2.20
CA SER A 144 4.07 9.23 -1.71
C SER A 144 5.40 9.29 -0.96
N SER A 145 5.56 8.56 0.14
CA SER A 145 6.77 8.55 0.98
C SER A 145 7.04 7.14 1.55
N PRO A 146 8.32 6.71 1.61
CA PRO A 146 8.70 5.46 2.27
C PRO A 146 8.48 5.47 3.78
N GLU A 147 8.40 6.65 4.41
CA GLU A 147 8.11 6.78 5.85
C GLU A 147 6.74 6.19 6.20
N HIS A 148 5.75 6.32 5.32
CA HIS A 148 4.42 5.74 5.57
C HIS A 148 4.47 4.21 5.71
N ALA A 149 5.29 3.54 4.89
CA ALA A 149 5.48 2.11 5.00
C ALA A 149 6.22 1.74 6.29
N LEU A 150 7.25 2.52 6.68
CA LEU A 150 7.98 2.30 7.93
C LEU A 150 7.06 2.45 9.15
N TYR A 151 6.32 3.56 9.23
CA TYR A 151 5.40 3.82 10.33
C TYR A 151 4.28 2.79 10.41
N MET A 152 3.68 2.44 9.26
CA MET A 152 2.68 1.39 9.21
C MET A 152 3.24 0.06 9.72
N ALA A 153 4.47 -0.31 9.36
CA ALA A 153 5.09 -1.56 9.82
C ALA A 153 5.33 -1.58 11.34
N LEU A 154 5.88 -0.50 11.90
CA LEU A 154 6.12 -0.39 13.34
C LEU A 154 4.80 -0.47 14.12
N ALA A 155 3.79 0.27 13.65
CA ALA A 155 2.48 0.30 14.25
C ALA A 155 1.76 -1.05 14.27
N ILE A 156 1.67 -1.72 13.12
CA ILE A 156 0.98 -3.01 13.04
C ILE A 156 1.68 -4.06 13.89
N ALA A 157 3.01 -4.02 13.99
CA ALA A 157 3.77 -4.94 14.83
C ALA A 157 3.46 -4.72 16.32
N GLU A 158 3.40 -3.46 16.75
CA GLU A 158 3.06 -3.09 18.12
C GLU A 158 1.60 -3.46 18.48
N ASP A 159 0.65 -3.05 17.65
CA ASP A 159 -0.78 -3.32 17.85
C ASP A 159 -1.09 -4.82 17.83
N PHE A 160 -0.46 -5.55 16.91
CA PHE A 160 -0.60 -7.00 16.84
C PHE A 160 -0.01 -7.67 18.07
N GLY A 161 1.17 -7.22 18.52
CA GLY A 161 1.79 -7.71 19.75
C GLY A 161 0.88 -7.55 20.99
N ARG A 162 0.10 -6.46 21.06
CA ARG A 162 -0.90 -6.23 22.11
C ARG A 162 -2.12 -7.13 21.97
N ALA A 163 -2.70 -7.23 20.77
CA ALA A 163 -3.98 -7.89 20.55
C ALA A 163 -3.90 -9.41 20.43
N ALA A 164 -2.77 -9.95 19.99
CA ALA A 164 -2.62 -11.38 19.69
C ALA A 164 -2.83 -12.30 20.91
N GLY A 165 -2.44 -11.84 22.10
CA GLY A 165 -2.65 -12.59 23.34
C GLY A 165 -4.13 -12.83 23.66
N GLU A 166 -4.98 -11.82 23.44
CA GLU A 166 -6.44 -11.92 23.62
C GLU A 166 -7.08 -12.81 22.54
N ALA A 167 -6.49 -12.84 21.35
CA ALA A 167 -6.97 -13.64 20.21
C ALA A 167 -6.54 -15.11 20.26
N GLY A 168 -5.68 -15.51 21.21
CA GLY A 168 -5.21 -16.90 21.35
C GLY A 168 -4.02 -17.27 20.46
N PHE A 169 -3.22 -16.29 20.02
CA PHE A 169 -2.02 -16.51 19.21
C PHE A 169 -0.76 -15.97 19.88
N PRO A 170 0.43 -16.52 19.55
CA PRO A 170 1.69 -15.92 19.97
C PRO A 170 1.77 -14.45 19.51
N SER A 171 2.15 -13.56 20.42
CA SER A 171 2.25 -12.11 20.15
C SER A 171 3.26 -11.75 19.07
N ASN A 172 4.21 -12.65 18.80
CA ASN A 172 5.21 -12.52 17.75
C ASN A 172 4.86 -13.31 16.48
N SER A 173 3.59 -13.70 16.25
CA SER A 173 3.24 -14.47 15.04
C SER A 173 3.20 -13.63 13.76
N LEU A 174 3.27 -12.30 13.83
CA LEU A 174 3.34 -11.44 12.65
C LEU A 174 4.78 -11.23 12.20
N ARG A 175 5.06 -11.37 10.91
CA ARG A 175 6.33 -10.97 10.29
C ARG A 175 6.09 -9.94 9.19
N THR A 176 7.06 -9.04 8.97
CA THR A 176 6.90 -7.94 8.01
C THR A 176 8.17 -7.73 7.18
N GLY A 177 8.00 -7.38 5.91
CA GLY A 177 9.05 -6.99 4.98
C GLY A 177 8.79 -5.63 4.34
N LEU A 178 9.85 -4.83 4.20
CA LEU A 178 9.84 -3.48 3.65
C LEU A 178 10.76 -3.37 2.44
N HIS A 179 10.25 -2.80 1.36
CA HIS A 179 11.02 -2.64 0.13
C HIS A 179 10.59 -1.43 -0.69
N VAL A 180 11.53 -0.79 -1.38
CA VAL A 180 11.22 0.21 -2.41
C VAL A 180 11.53 -0.42 -3.77
N GLY A 181 10.55 -0.42 -4.66
CA GLY A 181 10.70 -1.07 -5.96
C GLY A 181 9.77 -0.49 -7.04
N SER A 182 10.07 -0.85 -8.29
CA SER A 182 9.28 -0.43 -9.44
C SER A 182 8.05 -1.32 -9.65
N VAL A 183 6.93 -0.70 -10.00
CA VAL A 183 5.68 -1.35 -10.44
C VAL A 183 5.06 -0.59 -11.60
N LYS A 184 4.11 -1.23 -12.28
CA LYS A 184 3.22 -0.60 -13.25
C LYS A 184 1.81 -0.54 -12.69
N GLU A 185 1.14 0.58 -12.95
CA GLU A 185 -0.30 0.69 -12.75
C GLU A 185 -1.06 -0.21 -13.71
N SER A 186 -2.07 -0.87 -13.16
CA SER A 186 -3.00 -1.75 -13.86
C SER A 186 -4.39 -1.58 -13.28
N ILE A 187 -5.41 -1.99 -14.03
CA ILE A 187 -6.77 -2.11 -13.53
C ILE A 187 -7.07 -3.59 -13.33
N ASP A 188 -7.60 -3.96 -12.16
CA ASP A 188 -7.96 -5.34 -11.86
C ASP A 188 -9.30 -5.76 -12.53
N LEU A 189 -9.70 -7.02 -12.33
CA LEU A 189 -10.95 -7.56 -12.89
C LEU A 189 -12.22 -6.86 -12.36
N GLU A 190 -12.11 -6.14 -11.24
CA GLU A 190 -13.19 -5.38 -10.61
C GLU A 190 -13.11 -3.87 -10.95
N ALA A 191 -12.34 -3.51 -11.97
CA ALA A 191 -12.12 -2.13 -12.40
C ALA A 191 -11.45 -1.22 -11.35
N ARG A 192 -10.69 -1.80 -10.41
CA ARG A 192 -9.97 -1.04 -9.38
C ARG A 192 -8.50 -0.83 -9.76
N PRO A 193 -7.89 0.32 -9.40
CA PRO A 193 -6.46 0.54 -9.52
C PRO A 193 -5.65 -0.49 -8.73
N ASN A 194 -4.67 -1.09 -9.37
CA ASN A 194 -3.79 -2.11 -8.81
C ASN A 194 -2.35 -1.97 -9.35
N PHE A 195 -1.40 -2.62 -8.67
CA PHE A 195 -0.01 -2.66 -9.10
C PHE A 195 0.40 -4.06 -9.55
N VAL A 196 1.24 -4.11 -10.58
CA VAL A 196 1.91 -5.32 -11.06
C VAL A 196 3.38 -5.00 -11.31
N GLY A 197 4.28 -5.87 -10.86
CA GLY A 197 5.70 -5.74 -11.15
C GLY A 197 6.61 -6.40 -10.12
N ASP A 198 7.91 -6.31 -10.38
CA ASP A 198 8.94 -7.00 -9.60
C ASP A 198 9.06 -6.48 -8.16
N GLY A 199 8.70 -5.21 -7.90
CA GLY A 199 8.69 -4.67 -6.54
C GLY A 199 7.84 -5.51 -5.57
N ILE A 200 6.72 -6.06 -6.05
CA ILE A 200 5.83 -6.91 -5.25
C ILE A 200 6.53 -8.22 -4.88
N ASN A 201 7.13 -8.89 -5.88
CA ASN A 201 7.83 -10.16 -5.69
C ASN A 201 9.09 -10.00 -4.82
N ALA A 202 9.81 -8.90 -4.99
CA ALA A 202 10.97 -8.57 -4.17
C ALA A 202 10.57 -8.32 -2.70
N THR A 203 9.50 -7.56 -2.44
CA THR A 203 9.03 -7.30 -1.07
C THR A 203 8.69 -8.59 -0.34
N LYS A 204 8.01 -9.53 -1.02
CA LYS A 204 7.72 -10.85 -0.44
C LYS A 204 9.01 -11.60 -0.08
N ARG A 205 10.02 -11.58 -0.94
CA ARG A 205 11.32 -12.22 -0.66
C ARG A 205 12.01 -11.58 0.55
N ILE A 206 11.97 -10.25 0.66
CA ILE A 206 12.50 -9.55 1.84
C ILE A 206 11.79 -10.04 3.11
N MET A 207 10.46 -10.08 3.09
CA MET A 207 9.66 -10.60 4.21
C MET A 207 9.97 -12.06 4.54
N ASP A 208 10.26 -12.92 3.55
CA ASP A 208 10.53 -14.34 3.77
C ASP A 208 11.77 -14.58 4.67
N PHE A 209 12.68 -13.59 4.77
CA PHE A 209 13.82 -13.63 5.71
C PHE A 209 13.47 -13.20 7.14
N ALA A 210 12.30 -12.60 7.38
CA ALA A 210 11.86 -12.20 8.70
C ALA A 210 11.42 -13.40 9.54
N ALA A 211 12.00 -13.54 10.73
CA ALA A 211 11.48 -14.45 11.74
C ALA A 211 10.13 -13.92 12.30
N PRO A 212 9.36 -14.76 13.01
CA PRO A 212 8.15 -14.30 13.72
C PRO A 212 8.47 -13.11 14.64
N GLY A 213 7.72 -12.02 14.49
CA GLY A 213 7.85 -10.79 15.26
C GLY A 213 8.89 -9.82 14.70
N GLN A 214 9.55 -10.16 13.59
CA GLN A 214 10.56 -9.30 12.99
C GLN A 214 10.02 -8.49 11.83
N ILE A 215 10.56 -7.29 11.72
CA ILE A 215 10.46 -6.43 10.55
C ILE A 215 11.82 -6.46 9.85
N THR A 216 11.82 -6.78 8.56
CA THR A 216 13.01 -6.75 7.71
C THR A 216 12.84 -5.71 6.61
N ALA A 217 13.95 -5.11 6.18
CA ALA A 217 13.97 -4.14 5.11
C ALA A 217 15.10 -4.43 4.13
N SER A 218 14.84 -4.18 2.85
CA SER A 218 15.89 -4.17 1.82
C SER A 218 16.82 -2.96 1.98
N ARG A 219 18.04 -3.06 1.45
CA ARG A 219 18.94 -1.91 1.30
C ARG A 219 18.30 -0.69 0.65
N ALA A 220 17.58 -0.88 -0.46
CA ALA A 220 16.92 0.21 -1.17
C ALA A 220 15.91 0.96 -0.29
N PHE A 221 15.23 0.25 0.62
CA PHE A 221 14.30 0.86 1.57
C PHE A 221 15.06 1.61 2.67
N PHE A 222 16.12 1.01 3.22
CA PHE A 222 16.99 1.68 4.19
C PHE A 222 17.56 2.99 3.64
N ASP A 223 18.16 2.97 2.44
CA ASP A 223 18.74 4.16 1.82
C ASP A 223 17.67 5.24 1.58
N ALA A 224 16.48 4.84 1.12
CA ALA A 224 15.37 5.77 0.87
C ALA A 224 14.94 6.51 2.15
N VAL A 225 14.77 5.79 3.26
CA VAL A 225 14.33 6.39 4.52
C VAL A 225 15.48 7.15 5.22
N ALA A 226 16.67 6.56 5.30
CA ALA A 226 17.82 7.20 5.96
C ALA A 226 18.26 8.51 5.29
N SER A 227 17.92 8.69 4.01
CA SER A 227 18.16 9.95 3.29
C SER A 227 17.23 11.09 3.70
N LEU A 228 16.10 10.79 4.36
CA LEU A 228 15.11 11.78 4.79
C LEU A 228 15.47 12.37 6.15
N ASP A 229 15.88 11.53 7.10
CA ASP A 229 16.32 11.94 8.43
C ASP A 229 17.33 10.91 8.98
N SER A 230 18.43 11.38 9.56
CA SER A 230 19.43 10.54 10.22
C SER A 230 18.85 9.74 11.39
N ALA A 231 17.84 10.25 12.09
CA ALA A 231 17.18 9.55 13.20
C ALA A 231 16.51 8.25 12.75
N TYR A 232 16.12 8.14 11.48
CA TYR A 232 15.59 6.88 10.97
C TYR A 232 16.67 5.83 10.83
N ALA A 233 17.91 6.20 10.51
CA ALA A 233 18.99 5.23 10.36
C ALA A 233 19.22 4.40 11.64
N ASP A 234 18.99 5.01 12.80
CA ASP A 234 19.12 4.37 14.12
C ASP A 234 18.09 3.24 14.35
N LEU A 235 17.00 3.22 13.59
CA LEU A 235 15.99 2.15 13.64
C LEU A 235 16.42 0.87 12.91
N PHE A 236 17.48 0.95 12.09
CA PHE A 236 17.91 -0.14 11.22
C PHE A 236 19.24 -0.73 11.68
N ARG A 237 19.27 -2.06 11.81
CA ARG A 237 20.49 -2.81 12.05
C ARG A 237 20.77 -3.72 10.86
N HIS A 238 21.92 -3.56 10.22
CA HIS A 238 22.34 -4.44 9.13
C HIS A 238 22.48 -5.89 9.61
N VAL A 239 21.90 -6.84 8.88
CA VAL A 239 21.84 -8.27 9.24
C VAL A 239 22.72 -9.13 8.33
N GLY A 240 22.97 -8.69 7.09
CA GLY A 240 23.76 -9.41 6.10
C GLY A 240 23.09 -9.49 4.75
N ALA A 241 23.62 -10.32 3.86
CA ALA A 241 23.14 -10.49 2.49
C ALA A 241 22.83 -11.96 2.13
N PRO A 242 21.79 -12.58 2.71
CA PRO A 242 21.42 -13.95 2.37
C PRO A 242 20.86 -14.06 0.95
N ASP A 243 21.04 -15.23 0.36
CA ASP A 243 20.44 -15.59 -0.92
C ASP A 243 18.99 -16.03 -0.75
N ASP A 244 18.10 -15.59 -1.66
CA ASP A 244 16.77 -16.17 -1.77
C ASP A 244 16.80 -17.56 -2.42
N LYS A 245 15.65 -18.23 -2.50
CA LYS A 245 15.51 -19.57 -3.11
C LYS A 245 15.92 -19.67 -4.59
N HIS A 246 16.20 -18.54 -5.25
CA HIS A 246 16.67 -18.46 -6.63
C HIS A 246 18.14 -18.02 -6.72
N GLY A 247 18.86 -17.94 -5.59
CA GLY A 247 20.29 -17.59 -5.55
C GLY A 247 20.55 -16.09 -5.70
N ARG A 248 19.56 -15.23 -5.43
CA ARG A 248 19.76 -13.78 -5.44
C ARG A 248 20.05 -13.27 -4.04
N ALA A 249 21.20 -12.65 -3.85
CA ALA A 249 21.57 -11.98 -2.60
C ALA A 249 20.69 -10.74 -2.37
N HIS A 250 20.22 -10.58 -1.14
CA HIS A 250 19.49 -9.39 -0.68
C HIS A 250 20.17 -8.80 0.54
N GLU A 251 20.71 -7.58 0.46
CA GLU A 251 21.18 -6.86 1.64
C GLU A 251 19.98 -6.51 2.54
N LEU A 252 20.02 -7.00 3.78
CA LEU A 252 18.92 -6.93 4.75
C LEU A 252 19.27 -6.10 5.98
N TYR A 253 18.24 -5.42 6.46
CA TYR A 253 18.25 -4.67 7.70
C TYR A 253 17.08 -5.16 8.58
N ALA A 254 17.34 -5.40 9.86
CA ALA A 254 16.31 -5.57 10.85
C ALA A 254 15.85 -4.19 11.31
N VAL A 255 14.54 -4.00 11.41
CA VAL A 255 13.94 -2.77 11.91
C VAL A 255 13.40 -3.01 13.31
N SER A 256 13.78 -2.15 14.24
CA SER A 256 13.25 -2.14 15.60
C SER A 256 13.11 -0.70 16.09
N PRO A 257 12.07 -0.39 16.89
CA PRO A 257 12.06 0.89 17.60
C PRO A 257 13.35 1.01 18.40
N SER A 258 13.98 2.20 18.38
CA SER A 258 15.18 2.45 19.16
C SER A 258 14.89 2.10 20.63
N PRO A 259 15.81 1.36 21.31
CA PRO A 259 15.70 1.11 22.74
C PRO A 259 15.71 2.39 23.57
#